data_AF-U4QC43-F1
#
_entry.id   AF-U4QC43-F1
#
_cell.length_a   1.000
_cell.length_b   1.000
_cell.length_c   1.000
_cell.angle_alpha   90.00
_cell.angle_beta   90.00
_cell.angle_gamma   90.00
#
_symmetry.space_group_name_H-M   'P 1'
#
loop_
_entity.id
_entity.type
_entity.pdbx_description
1 polymer ?
#
loop_
_entity_poly.entity_id
_entity_poly.type
_entity_poly.pdbx_seq_one_letter_code
_entity_poly.pdbx_strand_id
1 'polypeptide(L)' 'MEFHKLFFHNPKYKKLSTDARYLYMIFTLKMTKSPNNGWVDSDGNMYIIYPDKDLMDV' A
#
# COMPACT_ATOMS: atom_id res chain seq x y z
N MET A 1 -5.93 11.87 3.56
CA MET A 1 -5.30 12.96 2.78
C MET A 1 -3.86 13.29 3.23
N GLU A 2 -3.46 12.98 4.47
CA GLU A 2 -2.12 13.34 4.98
C GLU A 2 -0.94 12.49 4.45
N PHE A 3 -1.17 11.22 4.08
CA PHE A 3 -0.09 10.33 3.65
C PHE A 3 0.58 10.74 2.31
N HIS A 4 -0.16 11.44 1.44
CA HIS A 4 0.38 11.84 0.13
C HIS A 4 1.46 12.91 0.33
N LYS A 5 1.21 13.88 1.23
CA LYS A 5 2.16 14.96 1.53
C LYS A 5 3.52 14.42 1.99
N LEU A 6 3.55 13.34 2.76
CA LEU A 6 4.79 12.70 3.21
C LEU A 6 5.65 12.19 2.04
N PHE A 7 5.05 11.52 1.05
CA PHE A 7 5.79 11.03 -0.11
C PHE A 7 6.33 12.16 -0.99
N PHE A 8 5.62 13.28 -1.10
CA PHE A 8 6.02 14.40 -1.94
C PHE A 8 7.00 15.37 -1.28
N HIS A 9 6.97 15.51 0.05
CA HIS A 9 7.76 16.53 0.75
C HIS A 9 8.89 15.98 1.63
N ASN A 10 8.86 14.70 2.03
CA ASN A 10 9.92 14.15 2.88
C ASN A 10 11.15 13.76 2.04
N PRO A 11 12.36 14.29 2.35
CA PRO A 11 13.60 13.96 1.63
C PRO A 11 13.91 12.46 1.58
N LYS A 12 13.50 11.71 2.61
CA LYS A 12 13.65 10.24 2.68
C LYS A 12 13.04 9.54 1.47
N TYR A 13 11.93 10.07 0.95
CA TYR A 13 11.14 9.46 -0.12
C TYR A 13 11.36 10.11 -1.49
N LYS A 14 12.28 11.09 -1.60
CA LYS A 14 12.51 11.87 -2.81
C LYS A 14 12.84 11.00 -4.04
N LYS A 15 13.53 9.88 -3.83
CA LYS A 15 13.93 8.93 -4.89
C LYS A 15 12.83 7.94 -5.30
N LEU A 16 11.72 7.83 -4.56
CA LEU A 16 10.62 6.96 -4.97
C LEU A 16 9.98 7.51 -6.24
N SER A 17 9.83 6.64 -7.23
CA SER A 17 9.09 6.96 -8.46
C SER A 17 7.65 7.33 -8.12
N THR A 18 7.05 8.12 -9.00
CA THR A 18 5.64 8.48 -8.89
C THR A 18 4.76 7.23 -8.83
N ASP A 19 5.04 6.23 -9.67
CA ASP A 19 4.29 4.96 -9.70
C ASP A 19 4.41 4.19 -8.39
N ALA A 20 5.60 4.12 -7.78
CA ALA A 20 5.78 3.46 -6.49
C ALA A 20 4.98 4.14 -5.36
N ARG A 21 4.84 5.47 -5.42
CA ARG A 21 4.02 6.23 -4.45
C ARG A 21 2.54 5.91 -4.63
N TYR A 22 2.06 5.87 -5.88
CA TYR A 22 0.69 5.49 -6.18
C TYR A 22 0.40 4.03 -5.82
N LEU A 23 1.29 3.10 -6.13
CA LEU A 23 1.16 1.69 -5.78
C LEU A 23 1.06 1.51 -4.26
N TYR A 24 1.91 2.18 -3.48
CA TYR A 24 1.81 2.16 -2.03
C TYR A 24 0.45 2.70 -1.54
N MET A 25 -0.07 3.78 -2.13
CA MET A 25 -1.37 4.34 -1.77
C MET A 25 -2.52 3.37 -2.08
N ILE A 26 -2.48 2.70 -3.24
CA ILE A 26 -3.46 1.68 -3.63
C ILE A 26 -3.41 0.50 -2.66
N PHE A 27 -2.21 0.01 -2.34
CA PHE A 27 -2.03 -1.07 -1.38
C PHE A 27 -2.51 -0.70 0.00
N THR A 28 -2.23 0.53 0.47
CA THR A 28 -2.75 1.03 1.75
C THR A 28 -4.27 1.01 1.78
N LEU A 29 -4.94 1.44 0.70
CA LEU A 29 -6.39 1.39 0.60
C LEU A 29 -6.91 -0.06 0.64
N LYS A 30 -6.28 -0.98 -0.10
CA LYS A 30 -6.65 -2.41 -0.07
C LYS A 30 -6.40 -3.03 1.30
N MET A 31 -5.35 -2.60 2.01
CA MET A 31 -4.98 -3.04 3.35
C MET A 31 -6.11 -2.79 4.37
N THR A 32 -6.91 -1.74 4.18
CA THR A 32 -8.07 -1.47 5.06
C THR A 32 -9.14 -2.57 5.02
N LYS A 33 -9.16 -3.40 3.97
CA LYS A 33 -10.11 -4.51 3.81
C LYS A 33 -9.58 -5.84 4.35
N SER A 34 -8.31 -5.90 4.75
CA SER A 34 -7.64 -7.10 5.27
C SER A 34 -8.40 -7.81 6.38
N PRO A 35 -8.90 -7.10 7.42
CA PRO A 35 -9.59 -7.75 8.54
C PRO A 35 -10.86 -8.46 8.09
N ASN A 36 -11.60 -7.87 7.14
CA ASN A 36 -12.83 -8.45 6.62
C ASN A 36 -12.59 -9.74 5.82
N ASN A 37 -11.38 -9.91 5.28
CA ASN A 37 -10.97 -11.10 4.52
C ASN A 37 -10.24 -12.14 5.39
N GLY A 38 -10.09 -11.90 6.70
CA GLY A 38 -9.29 -12.75 7.57
C GLY A 38 -7.79 -12.68 7.31
N TRP A 39 -7.32 -11.64 6.62
CA TRP A 39 -5.90 -11.46 6.31
C TRP A 39 -5.20 -10.69 7.43
N VAL A 40 -5.17 -11.32 8.59
CA VAL A 40 -4.51 -10.85 9.81
C VAL A 40 -3.79 -12.05 10.38
N ASP A 41 -2.51 -11.91 10.67
CA ASP A 41 -1.71 -12.99 11.25
C ASP A 41 -1.99 -13.17 12.75
N SER A 42 -1.31 -14.14 13.37
CA SER A 42 -1.45 -14.44 14.81
C SER A 42 -1.06 -13.27 15.72
N ASP A 43 -0.23 -12.37 15.23
CA ASP A 43 0.32 -11.25 15.99
C ASP A 43 -0.53 -9.97 15.78
N GLY A 44 -1.57 -10.05 14.93
CA GLY A 44 -2.45 -8.93 14.62
C GLY A 44 -1.96 -8.05 13.47
N ASN A 45 -0.91 -8.45 12.74
CA ASN A 45 -0.42 -7.69 11.59
C ASN A 45 -1.30 -7.95 10.37
N MET A 46 -1.66 -6.87 9.68
CA MET A 46 -2.42 -6.96 8.43
C MET A 46 -1.47 -7.19 7.26
N TYR A 47 -1.83 -8.11 6.36
CA TYR A 47 -1.15 -8.33 5.07
C TYR A 47 -2.14 -8.41 3.90
N ILE A 48 -1.73 -8.00 2.70
CA ILE A 48 -2.53 -8.23 1.48
C ILE A 48 -1.99 -9.43 0.72
N ILE A 49 -2.89 -10.27 0.20
CA ILE A 49 -2.55 -11.24 -0.84
C ILE A 49 -2.89 -10.60 -2.18
N TYR A 50 -1.87 -10.38 -3.01
CA TYR A 50 -2.02 -9.69 -4.29
C TYR A 50 -1.23 -10.44 -5.39
N PRO A 51 -1.90 -11.21 -6.27
CA PRO A 51 -1.21 -11.97 -7.30
C PRO A 51 -0.77 -11.08 -8.47
N ASP A 52 0.29 -11.49 -9.19
CA ASP A 52 0.89 -10.69 -10.27
C ASP A 52 -0.09 -10.28 -11.37
N LYS A 53 -1.06 -11.15 -11.68
CA LYS A 53 -2.14 -10.83 -12.63
C LYS A 53 -2.93 -9.59 -12.22
N ASP A 54 -3.15 -9.39 -10.92
CA ASP A 54 -3.89 -8.24 -10.39
C ASP A 54 -2.96 -7.01 -10.28
N LEU A 55 -1.64 -7.20 -10.35
CA LEU A 55 -0.60 -6.16 -10.33
C LEU A 55 -0.41 -5.53 -11.71
N MET A 56 -0.49 -6.34 -12.77
CA MET A 56 -0.31 -5.88 -14.15
C MET A 56 -1.52 -5.14 -14.73
N ASP A 57 -2.70 -5.28 -14.10
CA ASP A 57 -3.94 -4.60 -14.49
C ASP A 57 -4.15 -3.23 -13.79
N VAL A 58 -3.16 -2.77 -12.99
CA VAL A 58 -3.14 -1.46 -12.31
C VAL A 58 -2.36 -0.44 -13.11
#